data_AF-A0A7S2DGC9-F1
#
_entry.id   AF-A0A7S2DGC9-F1
#
_cell.length_a   1.000
_cell.length_b   1.000
_cell.length_c   1.000
_cell.angle_alpha   90.00
_cell.angle_beta   90.00
_cell.angle_gamma   90.00
#
_symmetry.space_group_name_H-M   'P 1'
#
loop_
_entity.id
_entity.type
_entity.pdbx_description
1 polymer ?
#
loop_
_entity_poly.entity_id
_entity_poly.type
_entity_poly.pdbx_seq_one_letter_code
_entity_poly.pdbx_strand_id
1 'polypeptide(L)'
;AEDSSFFQRHAPCILETVPPIVILLNSVVVGIAADRPDLENVWDACEYTFFVLYTMEFLMKLRLLGWRGYFKGPDRYWNWFDIVCLALSLGDTTYKIVSMLRGSSKE
;
A
#
# COMPACT_ATOMS: atom_id res chain seq x y z
N ALA A 1 -19.33 11.18 17.28
CA ALA A 1 -19.22 9.96 18.12
C ALA A 1 -19.95 8.77 17.51
N GLU A 2 -21.04 8.95 16.76
CA GLU A 2 -21.72 7.87 16.01
C GLU A 2 -20.97 7.38 14.75
N ASP A 3 -20.21 8.25 14.08
CA ASP A 3 -19.52 7.87 12.83
C ASP A 3 -18.40 6.83 13.06
N SER A 4 -17.71 6.93 14.21
CA SER A 4 -16.67 5.99 14.63
C SER A 4 -17.20 4.58 14.92
N SER A 5 -18.45 4.42 15.37
CA SER A 5 -19.01 3.10 15.70
C SER A 5 -19.59 2.38 14.49
N PHE A 6 -20.05 3.12 13.47
CA PHE A 6 -20.45 2.54 12.18
C PHE A 6 -19.24 2.01 11.39
N PHE A 7 -18.17 2.82 11.33
CA PHE A 7 -16.90 2.42 10.71
C PHE A 7 -16.32 1.16 11.37
N GLN A 8 -16.35 1.09 12.69
CA GLN A 8 -15.77 -0.03 13.44
C GLN A 8 -16.51 -1.36 13.24
N ARG A 9 -17.77 -1.34 12.76
CA ARG A 9 -18.53 -2.55 12.43
C ARG A 9 -18.24 -3.09 11.02
N HIS A 10 -17.99 -2.22 10.04
CA HIS A 10 -17.83 -2.62 8.64
C HIS A 10 -16.36 -2.69 8.21
N ALA A 11 -15.51 -1.85 8.79
CA ALA A 11 -14.10 -1.78 8.47
C ALA A 11 -13.33 -3.09 8.68
N PRO A 12 -13.59 -3.94 9.70
CA PRO A 12 -12.87 -5.21 9.82
C PRO A 12 -13.02 -6.08 8.57
N CYS A 13 -14.23 -6.17 8.02
CA CYS A 13 -14.50 -7.01 6.86
C CYS A 13 -13.82 -6.47 5.59
N ILE A 14 -13.82 -5.14 5.43
CA ILE A 14 -13.14 -4.44 4.34
C ILE A 14 -11.62 -4.65 4.45
N LEU A 15 -11.05 -4.51 5.64
CA LEU A 15 -9.61 -4.61 5.90
C LEU A 15 -9.05 -6.03 5.81
N GLU A 16 -9.90 -7.05 5.84
CA GLU A 16 -9.51 -8.44 5.57
C GLU A 16 -9.64 -8.79 4.08
N THR A 17 -10.63 -8.23 3.38
CA THR A 17 -10.98 -8.65 2.01
C THR A 17 -10.26 -7.83 0.94
N VAL A 18 -10.11 -6.52 1.14
CA VAL A 18 -9.50 -5.60 0.16
C VAL A 18 -8.00 -5.84 -0.07
N PRO A 19 -7.13 -5.95 0.95
CA PRO A 19 -5.69 -6.13 0.74
C PRO A 19 -5.28 -7.23 -0.23
N PRO A 20 -5.73 -8.50 -0.08
CA PRO A 20 -5.32 -9.56 -1.00
C PRO A 20 -5.78 -9.30 -2.43
N ILE A 21 -6.96 -8.69 -2.63
CA ILE A 21 -7.44 -8.32 -3.97
C ILE A 21 -6.53 -7.26 -4.58
N VAL A 22 -6.16 -6.23 -3.81
CA VAL A 22 -5.28 -5.15 -4.27
C VAL A 22 -3.88 -5.70 -4.60
N ILE A 23 -3.34 -6.61 -3.79
CA ILE A 23 -2.04 -7.26 -4.03
C ILE A 23 -2.06 -8.10 -5.30
N LEU A 24 -3.13 -8.85 -5.54
CA LEU A 24 -3.29 -9.65 -6.75
C LEU A 24 -3.37 -8.75 -7.99
N LEU A 25 -4.16 -7.67 -7.93
CA LEU A 25 -4.25 -6.69 -9.01
C LEU A 25 -2.90 -6.01 -9.28
N ASN A 26 -2.19 -5.59 -8.24
CA ASN A 26 -0.86 -5.01 -8.37
C ASN A 26 0.12 -5.98 -9.03
N SER A 27 0.10 -7.26 -8.64
CA SER A 27 0.95 -8.30 -9.23
C SER A 27 0.67 -8.50 -10.72
N VAL A 28 -0.60 -8.46 -11.13
CA VAL A 28 -0.99 -8.52 -12.55
C VAL A 28 -0.50 -7.27 -13.30
N VAL A 29 -0.66 -6.08 -12.74
CA VAL A 29 -0.19 -4.82 -13.35
C VAL A 29 1.32 -4.86 -13.57
N VAL A 30 2.10 -5.26 -12.57
CA VAL A 30 3.55 -5.40 -12.69
C VAL A 30 3.93 -6.43 -13.76
N GLY A 31 3.21 -7.55 -13.84
CA GLY A 31 3.42 -8.55 -14.88
C GLY A 31 3.18 -8.01 -16.28
N ILE A 32 2.13 -7.22 -16.49
CA ILE A 32 1.84 -6.59 -17.79
C ILE A 32 2.85 -5.48 -18.09
N ALA A 33 3.25 -4.70 -17.08
CA ALA A 33 4.24 -3.63 -17.23
C ALA A 33 5.59 -4.16 -17.72
N ALA A 34 5.97 -5.38 -17.32
CA ALA A 34 7.20 -6.04 -17.80
C ALA A 34 7.21 -6.28 -19.31
N ASP A 35 6.05 -6.56 -19.92
CA ASP A 35 5.92 -6.78 -21.37
C ASP A 35 5.70 -5.48 -22.17
N ARG A 36 5.34 -4.37 -21.50
CA ARG A 36 4.95 -3.10 -22.12
C ARG A 36 5.68 -1.90 -21.52
N PRO A 37 7.01 -1.77 -21.74
CA PRO A 37 7.78 -0.62 -21.24
C PRO A 37 7.39 0.71 -21.92
N ASP A 38 6.64 0.66 -23.02
CA ASP A 38 6.16 1.84 -23.77
C ASP A 38 5.18 2.73 -22.98
N LEU A 39 4.60 2.22 -21.89
CA LEU A 39 3.59 2.89 -21.08
C LEU A 39 4.10 3.21 -19.66
N GLU A 40 5.40 3.49 -19.49
CA GLU A 40 6.05 3.77 -18.20
C GLU A 40 5.25 4.76 -17.32
N ASN A 41 4.78 5.88 -17.89
CA ASN A 41 3.99 6.88 -17.17
C ASN A 41 2.67 6.31 -16.59
N VAL A 42 2.04 5.36 -17.28
CA VAL A 42 0.79 4.73 -16.82
C VAL A 42 1.09 3.76 -15.69
N TRP A 43 2.17 2.99 -15.82
CA TRP A 43 2.59 2.04 -14.78
C TRP A 43 3.01 2.76 -13.50
N ASP A 44 3.74 3.88 -13.61
CA ASP A 44 4.09 4.72 -12.47
C ASP A 44 2.85 5.28 -11.75
N ALA A 45 1.84 5.72 -12.51
CA ALA A 45 0.58 6.18 -11.93
C ALA A 45 -0.19 5.04 -11.23
N CYS A 46 -0.17 3.83 -11.80
CA CYS A 46 -0.76 2.64 -11.18
C CYS A 46 -0.04 2.28 -9.88
N GLU A 47 1.29 2.22 -9.87
CA GLU A 47 2.09 1.94 -8.68
C GLU A 47 1.82 2.96 -7.56
N TYR A 48 1.74 4.25 -7.90
CA TYR A 48 1.39 5.29 -6.93
C TYR A 48 -0.03 5.10 -6.37
N THR A 49 -0.97 4.66 -7.20
CA THR A 49 -2.34 4.35 -6.77
C THR A 49 -2.36 3.20 -5.77
N PHE A 50 -1.63 2.11 -6.04
CA PHE A 50 -1.50 0.99 -5.11
C PHE A 50 -0.84 1.39 -3.79
N PHE A 51 0.19 2.25 -3.84
CA PHE A 51 0.83 2.80 -2.65
C PHE A 51 -0.15 3.58 -1.76
N VAL A 52 -0.99 4.44 -2.35
CA VAL A 52 -2.02 5.17 -1.60
C VAL A 52 -3.04 4.23 -0.97
N LEU A 53 -3.44 3.15 -1.66
CA LEU A 53 -4.36 2.14 -1.14
C LEU A 53 -3.78 1.42 0.08
N TYR A 54 -2.53 0.92 0.01
CA TYR A 54 -1.87 0.30 1.16
C TYR A 54 -1.69 1.27 2.32
N THR A 55 -1.37 2.53 2.03
CA THR A 55 -1.23 3.57 3.06
C THR A 55 -2.56 3.84 3.76
N MET A 56 -3.67 3.96 3.01
CA MET A 56 -5.00 4.14 3.60
C MET A 56 -5.43 2.94 4.44
N GLU A 57 -5.18 1.73 3.95
CA GLU A 57 -5.49 0.50 4.66
C GLU A 57 -4.74 0.41 6.00
N PHE A 58 -3.43 0.67 5.99
CA PHE A 58 -2.60 0.72 7.19
C PHE A 58 -3.10 1.76 8.20
N LEU A 59 -3.43 2.97 7.73
CA LEU A 59 -3.97 4.04 8.56
C LEU A 59 -5.32 3.65 9.20
N MET A 60 -6.20 3.00 8.43
CA MET A 60 -7.48 2.50 8.93
C MET A 60 -7.29 1.41 10.00
N LYS A 61 -6.41 0.43 9.76
CA LYS A 61 -6.08 -0.60 10.76
C LYS A 61 -5.49 0.02 12.03
N LEU A 62 -4.58 1.00 11.89
CA LEU A 62 -3.97 1.68 13.03
C LEU A 62 -5.01 2.45 13.87
N ARG A 63 -6.02 3.05 13.23
CA ARG A 63 -7.12 3.75 13.91
C ARG A 63 -8.07 2.80 14.63
N LEU A 64 -8.33 1.61 14.09
CA LEU A 64 -9.23 0.62 14.69
C LEU A 64 -8.60 -0.17 15.84
N LEU A 65 -7.35 -0.61 15.67
CA LEU A 65 -6.65 -1.48 16.63
C LEU A 65 -5.85 -0.67 17.66
N GLY A 66 -5.50 0.58 17.32
CA GLY A 66 -4.58 1.41 18.09
C GLY A 66 -3.13 0.89 18.05
N TRP A 67 -2.18 1.76 18.43
CA TRP A 67 -0.75 1.46 18.34
C TRP A 67 -0.31 0.23 19.17
N ARG A 68 -0.94 -0.02 20.32
CA ARG A 68 -0.61 -1.18 21.17
C ARG A 68 -1.26 -2.49 20.69
N GLY A 69 -2.46 -2.41 20.11
CA GLY A 69 -3.15 -3.58 19.55
C GLY A 69 -2.51 -4.06 18.24
N TYR A 70 -2.07 -3.13 17.40
CA TYR A 70 -1.49 -3.43 16.09
C TYR A 70 -0.19 -4.27 16.19
N PHE A 71 0.69 -3.97 17.16
CA PHE A 71 2.00 -4.64 17.30
C PHE A 71 2.03 -5.86 18.24
N LYS A 72 1.06 -6.02 19.14
CA LYS A 72 1.04 -7.11 20.14
C LYS A 72 -0.24 -7.96 20.14
N GLY A 73 -1.16 -7.70 19.21
CA GLY A 73 -2.38 -8.49 19.06
C GLY A 73 -2.16 -9.88 18.46
N PRO A 74 -3.20 -10.75 18.49
CA PRO A 74 -3.17 -12.07 17.86
C PRO A 74 -2.93 -12.00 16.35
N ASP A 75 -3.40 -10.95 15.66
CA ASP A 75 -3.27 -10.75 14.20
C ASP A 75 -1.96 -10.05 13.78
N ARG A 76 -0.94 -10.04 14.66
CA ARG A 76 0.34 -9.35 14.42
C ARG A 76 1.02 -9.71 13.10
N TYR A 77 0.86 -10.95 12.63
CA TYR A 77 1.51 -11.42 11.41
C TYR A 77 0.92 -10.77 10.16
N TRP A 78 -0.40 -10.60 10.11
CA TRP A 78 -1.11 -9.94 9.02
C TRP A 78 -0.81 -8.44 8.99
N ASN A 79 -0.75 -7.82 10.16
CA ASN A 79 -0.33 -6.43 10.29
C ASN A 79 1.14 -6.22 9.88
N TRP A 80 2.02 -7.17 10.19
CA TRP A 80 3.41 -7.10 9.76
C TRP A 80 3.55 -7.23 8.24
N PHE A 81 2.74 -8.10 7.63
CA PHE A 81 2.69 -8.24 6.18
C PHE A 81 2.28 -6.94 5.49
N ASP A 82 1.25 -6.27 6.01
CA ASP A 82 0.81 -4.95 5.53
C ASP A 82 1.91 -3.88 5.62
N ILE A 83 2.63 -3.81 6.75
CA ILE A 83 3.82 -2.93 6.90
C ILE A 83 4.89 -3.25 5.86
N VAL A 84 5.18 -4.53 5.60
CA VAL A 84 6.20 -4.94 4.63
C VAL A 84 5.79 -4.52 3.22
N CYS A 85 4.55 -4.75 2.81
CA CYS A 85 4.03 -4.31 1.53
C CYS A 85 4.14 -2.79 1.38
N LEU A 86 3.71 -2.04 2.40
CA LEU A 86 3.81 -0.59 2.41
C LEU A 86 5.26 -0.10 2.30
N ALA A 87 6.19 -0.72 3.03
CA ALA A 87 7.61 -0.37 3.04
C ALA A 87 8.29 -0.66 1.69
N LEU A 88 7.95 -1.76 1.03
CA LEU A 88 8.44 -2.10 -0.31
C LEU A 88 7.97 -1.05 -1.33
N SER A 89 6.67 -0.75 -1.37
CA SER A 89 6.12 0.28 -2.28
C SER A 89 6.71 1.68 -2.03
N LEU A 90 6.97 2.03 -0.76
CA LEU A 90 7.68 3.27 -0.40
C LEU A 90 9.12 3.27 -0.89
N GLY A 91 9.82 2.15 -0.74
CA GLY A 91 11.19 1.97 -1.20
C GLY A 91 11.32 2.16 -2.71
N ASP A 92 10.43 1.51 -3.48
CA ASP A 92 10.41 1.63 -4.94
C ASP A 92 10.13 3.06 -5.40
N THR A 93 9.09 3.70 -4.84
CA THR A 93 8.75 5.09 -5.14
C THR A 93 9.91 6.04 -4.79
N THR A 94 10.53 5.84 -3.63
CA THR A 94 11.66 6.66 -3.18
C THR A 94 12.88 6.46 -4.08
N TYR A 95 13.19 5.22 -4.48
CA TYR A 95 14.30 4.92 -5.38
C TYR A 95 14.10 5.60 -6.74
N LYS A 96 12.88 5.55 -7.31
CA LYS A 96 12.52 6.26 -8.55
C LYS A 96 12.68 7.78 -8.42
N ILE A 97 12.20 8.38 -7.33
CA ILE A 97 12.35 9.83 -7.11
C ILE A 97 13.82 10.22 -6.96
N VAL A 98 14.60 9.46 -6.20
CA VAL A 98 16.03 9.73 -5.98
C VAL A 98 16.83 9.55 -7.28
N SER A 99 16.49 8.57 -8.11
CA SER A 99 17.16 8.37 -9.40
C SER A 99 16.86 9.51 -10.38
N MET A 100 15.62 10.03 -10.42
CA MET A 100 15.27 11.22 -11.20
C MET A 100 16.05 12.46 -10.74
N LEU A 101 16.15 12.68 -9.43
CA LEU A 101 16.89 13.83 -8.86
C LEU A 101 18.40 13.74 -9.16
N ARG A 102 19.00 12.55 -9.11
CA ARG A 102 20.43 12.36 -9.46
C ARG A 102 20.70 12.44 -10.96
N GLY A 103 19.71 12.12 -11.80
CA GLY A 103 19.80 12.27 -13.25
C GLY A 103 19.88 13.74 -13.69
N SER A 104 19.09 14.63 -13.06
CA SER A 104 19.06 16.06 -13.40
C SER A 104 20.31 16.85 -13.01
N SER A 105 21.19 16.31 -12.15
CA SER A 105 22.44 16.96 -11.73
C SER A 105 23.63 16.66 -12.65
N LYS A 106 23.45 15.84 -13.70
CA LYS A 106 24.51 15.48 -14.65
C LYS A 106 24.43 16.21 -16.00
N GLU A 107 23.46 17.11 -16.19
CA GLU A 107 23.42 18.03 -17.34
C GLU A 107 23.99 19.40 -17.01
#